data_AF-A0A859IA55-F1
#
_entry.id   AF-A0A859IA55-F1
#
_cell.length_a   1.000
_cell.length_b   1.000
_cell.length_c   1.000
_cell.angle_alpha   90.00
_cell.angle_beta   90.00
_cell.angle_gamma   90.00
#
_symmetry.space_group_name_H-M   'P 1'
#
loop_
_entity.id
_entity.type
_entity.pdbx_description
1 polymer ?
#
loop_
_entity_poly.entity_id
_entity_poly.type
_entity_poly.pdbx_seq_one_letter_code
_entity_poly.pdbx_strand_id
1 'polypeptide(L)'
;MKITSFYKFFNSSFFSIYFIKIKKNLSSLLLVIFSSIILIWGLFDSCLQTHLDSFAYCKNIFHYTRQSIFLILVVAIIALTKYRTTKFYQILSFVALVNILIISLVFCDFIEDHKQHFISANWQMQLIPYYLQYVFAPLIYCFYVWKRPITFLGWKKVWIVFVHPFCYFLLSAIIFGFKADLKSHFINPYYQNNLTVAYFKLFVSFLLLAMGLIGVQKIKIHPFYKGALLVLGAFLICVIPRETSDWNHAKELVFYPQQMGSSLFPESQDIAKQLSNLVLEFEGKQDTGLKTGEKILELGAGSGNVTKYLVQKFGAQNVIALEYDKELCNVLRNKFPGLTVIEGDACNFIELLKKQIDETQIKQIKGIVSTLPLSIFSQEQLQELNKNLATVIKQNKIRFVEYRFLLFLREKHIIGDGVEEIQDTKNQIFVSSAILPTKVFIFAAIDVTK
;
A
#
# COMPACT_ATOMS: atom_id res chain seq x y z
N MET A 1 -31.19 39.34 -48.01
CA MET A 1 -30.80 39.81 -46.65
C MET A 1 -29.77 38.83 -46.08
N LYS A 2 -28.70 39.34 -45.47
CA LYS A 2 -27.32 38.79 -45.47
C LYS A 2 -27.09 37.47 -44.69
N ILE A 3 -26.68 36.40 -45.40
CA ILE A 3 -25.94 35.23 -44.85
C ILE A 3 -24.51 35.62 -44.41
N THR A 4 -24.03 36.81 -44.78
CA THR A 4 -22.75 37.37 -44.32
C THR A 4 -22.74 37.87 -42.86
N SER A 5 -23.87 37.84 -42.14
CA SER A 5 -23.93 38.22 -40.73
C SER A 5 -23.53 37.07 -39.78
N PHE A 6 -23.85 35.83 -40.13
CA PHE A 6 -23.61 34.67 -39.24
C PHE A 6 -22.12 34.29 -39.18
N TYR A 7 -21.39 34.42 -40.29
CA TYR A 7 -19.94 34.21 -40.34
C TYR A 7 -19.14 35.32 -39.63
N LYS A 8 -19.71 36.53 -39.47
CA LYS A 8 -19.05 37.63 -38.76
C LYS A 8 -19.17 37.52 -37.24
N PHE A 9 -20.15 36.76 -36.75
CA PHE A 9 -20.30 36.44 -35.32
C PHE A 9 -19.25 35.42 -34.84
N PHE A 10 -18.92 34.43 -35.68
CA PHE A 10 -17.87 33.43 -35.39
C PHE A 10 -16.44 33.96 -35.56
N ASN A 11 -16.25 35.03 -36.32
CA ASN A 11 -14.94 35.67 -36.52
C ASN A 11 -14.74 36.90 -35.62
N SER A 12 -15.36 36.90 -34.43
CA SER A 12 -15.12 37.94 -33.43
C SER A 12 -13.77 37.68 -32.75
N SER A 13 -12.96 38.74 -32.64
CA SER A 13 -11.70 38.71 -31.88
C SER A 13 -11.93 38.18 -30.45
N PHE A 14 -13.15 38.29 -29.91
CA PHE A 14 -13.58 37.72 -28.65
C PHE A 14 -13.47 36.19 -28.59
N PHE A 15 -13.98 35.44 -29.58
CA PHE A 15 -13.87 33.98 -29.60
C PHE A 15 -12.42 33.51 -29.80
N SER A 16 -11.64 34.20 -30.65
CA SER A 16 -10.21 33.93 -30.82
C SER A 16 -9.41 34.21 -29.54
N ILE A 17 -9.63 35.34 -28.87
CA ILE A 17 -8.99 35.69 -27.59
C ILE A 17 -9.42 34.71 -26.49
N TYR A 18 -10.70 34.34 -26.43
CA TYR A 18 -11.22 33.38 -25.45
C TYR A 18 -10.63 31.98 -25.68
N PHE A 19 -10.54 31.54 -26.94
CA PHE A 19 -9.94 30.27 -27.33
C PHE A 19 -8.42 30.24 -27.10
N ILE A 20 -7.71 31.34 -27.35
CA ILE A 20 -6.28 31.50 -27.03
C ILE A 20 -6.05 31.50 -25.52
N LYS A 21 -6.93 32.16 -24.74
CA LYS A 21 -6.87 32.20 -23.27
C LYS A 21 -7.21 30.84 -22.65
N ILE A 22 -8.15 30.09 -23.23
CA ILE A 22 -8.44 28.69 -22.91
C ILE A 22 -7.23 27.82 -23.24
N LYS A 23 -6.65 27.92 -24.45
CA LYS A 23 -5.47 27.12 -24.85
C LYS A 23 -4.26 27.39 -23.95
N LYS A 24 -4.06 28.63 -23.50
CA LYS A 24 -2.98 29.03 -22.57
C LYS A 24 -3.17 28.49 -21.15
N ASN A 25 -4.41 28.21 -20.74
CA ASN A 25 -4.78 27.76 -19.39
C ASN A 25 -5.36 26.33 -19.35
N LEU A 26 -5.38 25.62 -20.48
CA LEU A 26 -6.05 24.34 -20.64
C LEU A 26 -5.53 23.30 -19.63
N SER A 27 -4.22 23.25 -19.40
CA SER A 27 -3.62 22.34 -18.41
C SER A 27 -4.10 22.62 -16.99
N SER A 28 -4.22 23.89 -16.59
CA SER A 28 -4.75 24.26 -15.27
C SER A 28 -6.24 23.98 -15.17
N LEU A 29 -7.02 24.21 -16.23
CA LEU A 29 -8.46 23.90 -16.26
C LEU A 29 -8.71 22.39 -16.15
N LEU A 30 -7.97 21.59 -16.90
CA LEU A 30 -8.03 20.13 -16.81
C LEU A 30 -7.64 19.65 -15.41
N LEU A 31 -6.64 20.27 -14.78
CA LEU A 31 -6.24 19.93 -13.42
C LEU A 31 -7.31 20.28 -12.39
N VAL A 32 -8.04 21.39 -12.56
CA VAL A 32 -9.21 21.72 -11.74
C VAL A 32 -10.28 20.64 -11.88
N ILE A 33 -10.67 20.29 -13.11
CA ILE A 33 -11.69 19.26 -13.37
C ILE A 33 -11.27 17.92 -12.76
N PHE A 34 -10.05 17.48 -13.03
CA PHE A 34 -9.50 16.22 -12.55
C PHE A 34 -9.46 16.15 -11.01
N SER A 35 -8.92 17.18 -10.36
CA SER A 35 -8.83 17.21 -8.90
C SER A 35 -10.21 17.27 -8.23
N SER A 36 -11.15 18.01 -8.81
CA SER A 36 -12.55 18.05 -8.35
C SER A 36 -13.23 16.69 -8.48
N ILE A 37 -13.08 16.00 -9.63
CA ILE A 37 -13.64 14.65 -9.83
C ILE A 37 -13.09 13.70 -8.76
N ILE A 38 -11.79 13.71 -8.49
CA ILE A 38 -11.19 12.84 -7.49
C ILE A 38 -11.72 13.12 -6.09
N LEU A 39 -11.86 14.39 -5.71
CA LEU A 39 -12.37 14.77 -4.39
C LEU A 39 -13.85 14.36 -4.23
N ILE A 40 -14.68 14.63 -5.23
CA ILE A 40 -16.11 14.24 -5.23
C ILE A 40 -16.24 12.72 -5.15
N TRP A 41 -15.46 11.99 -5.95
CA TRP A 41 -15.48 10.53 -5.91
C TRP A 41 -14.98 9.99 -4.58
N GLY A 42 -13.95 10.58 -3.99
CA GLY A 42 -13.48 10.19 -2.65
C GLY A 42 -14.58 10.31 -1.59
N LEU A 43 -15.38 11.38 -1.65
CA LEU A 43 -16.55 11.52 -0.77
C LEU A 43 -17.61 10.46 -1.05
N PHE A 44 -17.90 10.18 -2.32
CA PHE A 44 -18.87 9.15 -2.72
C PHE A 44 -18.42 7.74 -2.28
N ASP A 45 -17.15 7.40 -2.49
CA ASP A 45 -16.56 6.14 -2.04
C ASP A 45 -16.67 5.98 -0.52
N SER A 46 -16.41 7.05 0.25
CA SER A 46 -16.63 7.03 1.71
C SER A 46 -18.09 6.76 2.08
N CYS A 47 -19.07 7.26 1.32
CA CYS A 47 -20.49 7.01 1.56
C CYS A 47 -20.90 5.56 1.22
N LEU A 48 -20.21 4.88 0.31
CA LEU A 48 -20.46 3.48 -0.01
C LEU A 48 -19.97 2.52 1.09
N GLN A 49 -19.14 2.98 2.02
CA GLN A 49 -18.57 2.19 3.11
C GLN A 49 -19.52 2.14 4.32
N THR A 50 -20.68 1.49 4.16
CA THR A 50 -21.81 1.48 5.12
C THR A 50 -21.54 0.85 6.49
N HIS A 51 -20.38 0.21 6.68
CA HIS A 51 -19.96 -0.42 7.94
C HIS A 51 -19.10 0.50 8.82
N LEU A 52 -18.66 1.65 8.29
CA LEU A 52 -17.89 2.60 9.08
C LEU A 52 -18.78 3.29 10.11
N ASP A 53 -18.30 3.37 11.35
CA ASP A 53 -18.89 4.27 12.33
C ASP A 53 -18.65 5.75 11.92
N SER A 54 -19.41 6.66 12.53
CA SER A 54 -19.30 8.09 12.21
C SER A 54 -17.90 8.66 12.45
N PHE A 55 -17.15 8.07 13.38
CA PHE A 55 -15.78 8.47 13.70
C PHE A 55 -14.81 8.10 12.56
N ALA A 56 -14.84 6.86 12.09
CA ALA A 56 -14.04 6.37 10.98
C ALA A 56 -14.44 7.03 9.65
N TYR A 57 -15.73 7.35 9.47
CA TYR A 57 -16.20 8.15 8.34
C TYR A 57 -15.57 9.56 8.35
N CYS A 58 -15.61 10.25 9.49
CA CYS A 58 -15.00 11.58 9.64
C CYS A 58 -13.49 11.50 9.35
N LYS A 59 -12.79 10.54 9.96
CA LYS A 59 -11.36 10.30 9.71
C LYS A 59 -11.06 10.08 8.22
N ASN A 60 -11.94 9.37 7.51
CA ASN A 60 -11.80 9.13 6.08
C ASN A 60 -11.83 10.41 5.24
N ILE A 61 -12.72 11.36 5.57
CA ILE A 61 -12.78 12.67 4.90
C ILE A 61 -11.47 13.45 5.08
N PHE A 62 -10.86 13.36 6.27
CA PHE A 62 -9.68 14.12 6.62
C PHE A 62 -8.35 13.48 6.19
N HIS A 63 -8.33 12.36 5.45
CA HIS A 63 -7.09 11.72 4.98
C HIS A 63 -6.10 12.68 4.30
N TYR A 64 -4.82 12.43 4.51
CA TYR A 64 -3.74 13.27 4.03
C TYR A 64 -3.73 13.37 2.50
N THR A 65 -4.02 12.27 1.81
CA THR A 65 -4.15 12.22 0.35
C THR A 65 -5.24 13.17 -0.15
N ARG A 66 -6.40 13.21 0.50
CA ARG A 66 -7.49 14.13 0.13
C ARG A 66 -7.10 15.58 0.33
N GLN A 67 -6.43 15.90 1.45
CA GLN A 67 -5.94 17.25 1.71
C GLN A 67 -4.87 17.68 0.70
N SER A 68 -4.00 16.75 0.27
CA SER A 68 -2.98 17.00 -0.74
C SER A 68 -3.58 17.22 -2.14
N ILE A 69 -4.64 16.48 -2.49
CA ILE A 69 -5.40 16.70 -3.73
C ILE A 69 -6.19 18.02 -3.67
N PHE A 70 -6.74 18.37 -2.52
CA PHE A 70 -7.36 19.68 -2.30
C PHE A 70 -6.35 20.82 -2.47
N LEU A 71 -5.13 20.66 -1.93
CA LEU A 71 -4.04 21.61 -2.15
C LEU A 71 -3.70 21.75 -3.65
N ILE A 72 -3.69 20.64 -4.40
CA ILE A 72 -3.52 20.67 -5.88
C ILE A 72 -4.67 21.46 -6.53
N LEU A 73 -5.92 21.24 -6.12
CA LEU A 73 -7.08 21.99 -6.63
C LEU A 73 -6.92 23.49 -6.37
N VAL A 74 -6.53 23.89 -5.16
CA VAL A 74 -6.25 25.30 -4.82
C VAL A 74 -5.17 25.88 -5.72
N VAL A 75 -4.06 25.15 -5.93
CA VAL A 75 -3.00 25.57 -6.87
C VAL A 75 -3.57 25.71 -8.28
N ALA A 76 -4.37 24.77 -8.75
CA ALA A 76 -4.95 24.78 -10.09
C ALA A 76 -5.87 26.00 -10.29
N ILE A 77 -6.70 26.34 -9.29
CA ILE A 77 -7.58 27.52 -9.30
C ILE A 77 -6.74 28.80 -9.33
N ILE A 78 -5.75 28.94 -8.45
CA ILE A 78 -4.87 30.13 -8.41
C ILE A 78 -4.14 30.30 -9.76
N ALA A 79 -3.78 29.20 -10.42
CA ALA A 79 -3.13 29.23 -11.73
C ALA A 79 -3.98 29.86 -12.85
N LEU A 80 -5.31 29.92 -12.68
CA LEU A 80 -6.25 30.58 -13.59
C LEU A 80 -6.36 32.09 -13.33
N THR A 81 -5.79 32.58 -12.23
CA THR A 81 -5.85 33.99 -11.83
C THR A 81 -4.58 34.76 -12.19
N LYS A 82 -4.58 36.08 -11.95
CA LYS A 82 -3.39 36.94 -12.07
C LYS A 82 -2.24 36.53 -11.13
N TYR A 83 -2.52 35.75 -10.07
CA TYR A 83 -1.53 35.39 -9.06
C TYR A 83 -0.62 34.21 -9.46
N ARG A 84 -0.82 33.60 -10.63
CA ARG A 84 -0.05 32.44 -11.13
C ARG A 84 1.45 32.67 -11.31
N THR A 85 1.90 33.92 -11.36
CA THR A 85 3.33 34.29 -11.50
C THR A 85 3.97 34.69 -10.18
N THR A 86 3.20 34.74 -9.09
CA THR A 86 3.70 35.18 -7.78
C THR A 86 4.64 34.15 -7.16
N LYS A 87 5.54 34.64 -6.29
CA LYS A 87 6.40 33.78 -5.46
C LYS A 87 5.57 32.84 -4.58
N PHE A 88 4.45 33.33 -4.05
CA PHE A 88 3.53 32.53 -3.25
C PHE A 88 2.99 31.33 -4.04
N TYR A 89 2.51 31.54 -5.26
CA TYR A 89 2.03 30.46 -6.12
C TYR A 89 3.11 29.39 -6.39
N GLN A 90 4.35 29.82 -6.69
CA GLN A 90 5.45 28.89 -6.94
C GLN A 90 5.78 28.03 -5.72
N ILE A 91 5.79 28.65 -4.52
CA ILE A 91 5.98 27.93 -3.25
C ILE A 91 4.85 26.93 -3.05
N LEU A 92 3.60 27.37 -3.16
CA LEU A 92 2.43 26.52 -2.94
C LEU A 92 2.40 25.33 -3.90
N SER A 93 2.72 25.57 -5.17
CA SER A 93 2.82 24.52 -6.19
C SER A 93 3.95 23.53 -5.92
N PHE A 94 5.09 23.99 -5.40
CA PHE A 94 6.18 23.11 -5.02
C PHE A 94 5.85 22.28 -3.78
N VAL A 95 5.23 22.90 -2.77
CA VAL A 95 4.74 22.20 -1.57
C VAL A 95 3.77 21.11 -2.01
N ALA A 96 2.75 21.42 -2.82
CA ALA A 96 1.83 20.43 -3.36
C ALA A 96 2.53 19.27 -4.09
N LEU A 97 3.60 19.55 -4.84
CA LEU A 97 4.36 18.54 -5.58
C LEU A 97 5.05 17.55 -4.62
N VAL A 98 5.72 18.06 -3.59
CA VAL A 98 6.40 17.20 -2.62
C VAL A 98 5.40 16.33 -1.88
N ASN A 99 4.27 16.89 -1.44
CA ASN A 99 3.24 16.14 -0.71
C ASN A 99 2.62 15.02 -1.56
N ILE A 100 2.25 15.29 -2.81
CA ILE A 100 1.63 14.26 -3.67
C ILE A 100 2.62 13.17 -4.08
N LEU A 101 3.91 13.51 -4.26
CA LEU A 101 4.94 12.52 -4.56
C LEU A 101 5.27 11.65 -3.33
N ILE A 102 5.29 12.22 -2.12
CA ILE A 102 5.50 11.44 -0.90
C ILE A 102 4.40 10.40 -0.68
N ILE A 103 3.15 10.72 -1.03
CA ILE A 103 2.05 9.76 -0.95
C ILE A 103 2.39 8.50 -1.76
N SER A 104 2.80 8.65 -3.03
CA SER A 104 3.14 7.48 -3.87
C SER A 104 4.46 6.81 -3.51
N LEU A 105 5.46 7.56 -3.06
CA LEU A 105 6.81 7.02 -2.85
C LEU A 105 7.00 6.43 -1.45
N VAL A 106 6.30 6.96 -0.45
CA VAL A 106 6.55 6.65 0.96
C VAL A 106 5.31 6.12 1.67
N PHE A 107 4.13 6.70 1.44
CA PHE A 107 2.97 6.35 2.27
C PHE A 107 2.45 4.93 1.99
N CYS A 108 2.57 4.44 0.76
CA CYS A 108 1.96 3.18 0.31
C CYS A 108 2.32 1.91 1.09
N ASP A 109 3.35 1.93 1.94
CA ASP A 109 3.72 0.84 2.86
C ASP A 109 4.00 1.32 4.30
N PHE A 110 3.76 2.61 4.59
CA PHE A 110 4.22 3.26 5.82
C PHE A 110 3.09 3.93 6.62
N ILE A 111 2.17 4.61 5.93
CA ILE A 111 1.04 5.32 6.54
C ILE A 111 -0.26 4.64 6.12
N GLU A 112 -1.18 4.41 7.07
CA GLU A 112 -2.54 3.96 6.85
C GLU A 112 -3.41 5.12 6.32
N ASP A 113 -3.01 5.68 5.17
CA ASP A 113 -3.70 6.78 4.49
C ASP A 113 -4.59 6.32 3.33
N HIS A 114 -4.55 5.01 3.05
CA HIS A 114 -5.40 4.33 2.09
C HIS A 114 -6.14 3.20 2.82
N LYS A 115 -7.47 3.21 2.83
CA LYS A 115 -8.22 1.99 3.18
C LYS A 115 -8.50 1.23 1.89
N GLN A 116 -7.66 0.22 1.60
CA GLN A 116 -7.81 -0.67 0.44
C GLN A 116 -8.79 -1.84 0.71
N HIS A 117 -9.62 -1.69 1.74
CA HIS A 117 -10.83 -2.48 2.00
C HIS A 117 -11.82 -2.45 0.85
N PHE A 118 -11.60 -3.13 -0.28
CA PHE A 118 -12.65 -3.23 -1.30
C PHE A 118 -13.76 -4.17 -0.80
N ILE A 119 -14.68 -3.60 -0.04
CA ILE A 119 -15.88 -4.27 0.45
C ILE A 119 -16.98 -3.97 -0.55
N SER A 120 -16.96 -4.63 -1.70
CA SER A 120 -18.12 -4.69 -2.59
C SER A 120 -18.00 -5.82 -3.60
N ALA A 121 -19.15 -6.32 -4.07
CA ALA A 121 -19.24 -7.17 -5.26
C ALA A 121 -18.65 -6.48 -6.53
N ASN A 122 -18.42 -5.17 -6.49
CA ASN A 122 -17.93 -4.32 -7.58
C ASN A 122 -16.54 -3.72 -7.28
N TRP A 123 -15.61 -4.50 -6.73
CA TRP A 123 -14.23 -4.06 -6.42
C TRP A 123 -13.55 -3.32 -7.59
N GLN A 124 -13.90 -3.65 -8.84
CA GLN A 124 -13.41 -2.95 -10.04
C GLN A 124 -13.74 -1.46 -10.02
N MET A 125 -14.91 -1.07 -9.51
CA MET A 125 -15.32 0.33 -9.39
C MET A 125 -14.53 1.08 -8.32
N GLN A 126 -14.02 0.38 -7.32
CA GLN A 126 -13.22 0.96 -6.24
C GLN A 126 -11.72 1.04 -6.60
N LEU A 127 -11.25 0.24 -7.56
CA LEU A 127 -9.89 0.38 -8.12
C LEU A 127 -9.68 1.69 -8.87
N ILE A 128 -10.70 2.17 -9.58
CA ILE A 128 -10.61 3.40 -10.38
C ILE A 128 -10.21 4.61 -9.52
N PRO A 129 -10.95 4.98 -8.46
CA PRO A 129 -10.57 6.13 -7.62
C PRO A 129 -9.24 5.92 -6.91
N TYR A 130 -8.90 4.66 -6.57
CA TYR A 130 -7.61 4.33 -5.99
C TYR A 130 -6.46 4.74 -6.94
N TYR A 131 -6.45 4.23 -8.17
CA TYR A 131 -5.41 4.58 -9.13
C TYR A 131 -5.40 6.07 -9.47
N LEU A 132 -6.58 6.70 -9.53
CA LEU A 132 -6.67 8.15 -9.75
C LEU A 132 -5.97 8.95 -8.64
N GLN A 133 -6.16 8.56 -7.38
CA GLN A 133 -5.56 9.24 -6.22
C GLN A 133 -4.06 8.94 -6.06
N TYR A 134 -3.68 7.67 -6.06
CA TYR A 134 -2.34 7.24 -5.63
C TYR A 134 -1.34 7.07 -6.77
N VAL A 135 -1.79 7.01 -8.02
CA VAL A 135 -0.92 6.82 -9.20
C VAL A 135 -1.04 8.00 -10.16
N PHE A 136 -2.24 8.26 -10.70
CA PHE A 136 -2.40 9.25 -11.76
C PHE A 136 -2.26 10.69 -11.28
N ALA A 137 -2.83 11.08 -10.13
CA ALA A 137 -2.68 12.44 -9.61
C ALA A 137 -1.21 12.86 -9.39
N PRO A 138 -0.36 12.05 -8.72
CA PRO A 138 1.07 12.34 -8.61
C PRO A 138 1.77 12.47 -9.97
N LEU A 139 1.51 11.57 -10.92
CA LEU A 139 2.13 11.62 -12.26
C LEU A 139 1.69 12.86 -13.06
N ILE A 140 0.39 13.13 -13.10
CA ILE A 140 -0.19 14.29 -13.80
C ILE A 140 0.33 15.59 -13.18
N TYR A 141 0.35 15.67 -11.85
CA TYR A 141 0.82 16.86 -11.16
C TYR A 141 2.32 17.08 -11.31
N CYS A 142 3.12 16.01 -11.25
CA CYS A 142 4.54 16.05 -11.55
C CYS A 142 4.80 16.63 -12.94
N PHE A 143 4.10 16.13 -13.96
CA PHE A 143 4.21 16.67 -15.32
C PHE A 143 3.74 18.13 -15.43
N TYR A 144 2.68 18.52 -14.71
CA TYR A 144 2.17 19.89 -14.68
C TYR A 144 3.20 20.88 -14.12
N VAL A 145 3.89 20.52 -13.04
CA VAL A 145 4.90 21.36 -12.38
C VAL A 145 6.24 21.32 -13.10
N TRP A 146 6.65 20.16 -13.64
CA TRP A 146 7.98 19.97 -14.23
C TRP A 146 8.26 20.89 -15.43
N LYS A 147 7.22 21.30 -16.16
CA LYS A 147 7.33 22.28 -17.25
C LYS A 147 7.70 23.70 -16.78
N ARG A 148 7.76 23.95 -15.48
CA ARG A 148 7.97 25.27 -14.88
C ARG A 148 9.25 25.24 -14.05
N PRO A 149 10.21 26.16 -14.32
CA PRO A 149 11.44 26.17 -13.56
C PRO A 149 11.19 26.66 -12.13
N ILE A 150 11.66 25.91 -11.13
CA ILE A 150 11.68 26.32 -9.72
C ILE A 150 12.88 27.25 -9.53
N THR A 151 12.76 28.49 -10.00
CA THR A 151 13.85 29.47 -9.95
C THR A 151 14.01 30.12 -8.58
N PHE A 152 12.98 30.06 -7.73
CA PHE A 152 12.90 30.85 -6.50
C PHE A 152 13.32 30.10 -5.21
N LEU A 153 13.23 28.77 -5.17
CA LEU A 153 13.54 28.02 -3.95
C LEU A 153 15.06 27.77 -3.81
N GLY A 154 15.69 28.57 -2.93
CA GLY A 154 17.02 28.29 -2.41
C GLY A 154 16.99 27.17 -1.36
N TRP A 155 18.13 26.52 -1.15
CA TRP A 155 18.30 25.45 -0.15
C TRP A 155 17.87 25.88 1.27
N LYS A 156 18.06 27.16 1.62
CA LYS A 156 17.66 27.73 2.92
C LYS A 156 16.15 27.76 3.17
N LYS A 157 15.30 27.59 2.15
CA LYS A 157 13.84 27.66 2.24
C LYS A 157 13.15 26.31 2.07
N VAL A 158 13.91 25.22 2.04
CA VAL A 158 13.36 23.87 1.84
C VAL A 158 12.39 23.48 2.95
N TRP A 159 12.61 23.95 4.18
CA TRP A 159 11.75 23.67 5.34
C TRP A 159 10.26 23.99 5.13
N ILE A 160 9.90 24.84 4.15
CA ILE A 160 8.51 25.18 3.84
C ILE A 160 7.67 23.96 3.42
N VAL A 161 8.31 22.89 2.95
CA VAL A 161 7.61 21.63 2.60
C VAL A 161 6.99 20.96 3.82
N PHE A 162 7.44 21.30 5.02
CA PHE A 162 6.89 20.76 6.26
C PHE A 162 5.59 21.42 6.70
N VAL A 163 5.22 22.58 6.15
CA VAL A 163 4.02 23.32 6.57
C VAL A 163 2.77 22.47 6.41
N HIS A 164 2.57 21.87 5.24
CA HIS A 164 1.39 21.02 4.97
C HIS A 164 1.33 19.77 5.86
N PRO A 165 2.36 18.89 5.92
CA PRO A 165 2.31 17.72 6.80
C PRO A 165 2.20 18.09 8.28
N PHE A 166 2.86 19.17 8.73
CA PHE A 166 2.74 19.60 10.12
C PHE A 166 1.32 20.07 10.46
N CYS A 167 0.73 20.92 9.61
CA CYS A 167 -0.67 21.35 9.77
C CYS A 167 -1.63 20.17 9.76
N TYR A 168 -1.41 19.19 8.87
CA TYR A 168 -2.20 17.97 8.82
C TYR A 168 -2.14 17.18 10.13
N PHE A 169 -0.93 16.77 10.56
CA PHE A 169 -0.78 15.92 11.75
C PHE A 169 -1.25 16.63 13.01
N LEU A 170 -1.03 17.95 13.11
CA LEU A 170 -1.53 18.75 14.22
C LEU A 170 -3.06 18.82 14.22
N LEU A 171 -3.69 19.11 13.08
CA LEU A 171 -5.15 19.18 12.98
C LEU A 171 -5.79 17.82 13.24
N SER A 172 -5.23 16.75 12.67
CA SER A 172 -5.68 15.37 12.90
C SER A 172 -5.60 15.00 14.39
N ALA A 173 -4.48 15.31 15.04
CA ALA A 173 -4.30 15.05 16.47
C ALA A 173 -5.26 15.85 17.36
N ILE A 174 -5.61 17.09 16.98
CA ILE A 174 -6.60 17.91 17.68
C ILE A 174 -8.00 17.32 17.55
N ILE A 175 -8.38 16.85 16.36
CA ILE A 175 -9.72 16.34 16.07
C ILE A 175 -9.92 14.92 16.63
N PHE A 176 -8.93 14.05 16.47
CA PHE A 176 -9.05 12.60 16.73
C PHE A 176 -8.28 12.12 17.97
N GLY A 177 -7.58 13.03 18.67
CA GLY A 177 -6.88 12.77 19.92
C GLY A 177 -5.41 12.41 19.72
N PHE A 178 -4.51 13.21 20.30
CA PHE A 178 -3.05 13.14 20.10
C PHE A 178 -2.45 11.74 20.13
N LYS A 179 -2.58 10.99 21.23
CA LYS A 179 -1.83 9.73 21.39
C LYS A 179 -2.38 8.60 20.51
N ALA A 180 -3.71 8.48 20.43
CA ALA A 180 -4.36 7.43 19.66
C ALA A 180 -4.21 7.67 18.15
N ASP A 181 -4.39 8.92 17.72
CA ASP A 181 -4.34 9.29 16.30
C ASP A 181 -2.92 9.15 15.73
N LEU A 182 -1.91 9.71 16.42
CA LEU A 182 -0.52 9.66 15.96
C LEU A 182 0.01 8.24 15.81
N LYS A 183 -0.48 7.29 16.64
CA LYS A 183 -0.16 5.86 16.55
C LYS A 183 -0.86 5.21 15.36
N SER A 184 -2.15 5.48 15.20
CA SER A 184 -2.98 4.86 14.17
C SER A 184 -2.59 5.21 12.74
N HIS A 185 -1.76 6.23 12.53
CA HIS A 185 -1.25 6.56 11.20
C HIS A 185 -0.30 5.51 10.64
N PHE A 186 0.40 4.73 11.46
CA PHE A 186 1.41 3.79 10.94
C PHE A 186 0.83 2.39 10.82
N ILE A 187 1.04 1.75 9.66
CA ILE A 187 0.56 0.38 9.41
C ILE A 187 1.37 -0.61 10.26
N ASN A 188 2.68 -0.42 10.30
CA ASN A 188 3.61 -1.35 10.95
C ASN A 188 3.59 -1.24 12.49
N PRO A 189 3.39 -2.35 13.21
CA PRO A 189 3.36 -2.39 14.68
C PRO A 189 4.59 -1.81 15.37
N TYR A 190 5.77 -1.97 14.76
CA TYR A 190 7.01 -1.42 15.30
C TYR A 190 6.96 0.11 15.34
N TYR A 191 6.55 0.76 14.24
CA TYR A 191 6.46 2.22 14.16
C TYR A 191 5.34 2.79 15.02
N GLN A 192 4.24 2.05 15.18
CA GLN A 192 3.17 2.39 16.13
C GLN A 192 3.68 2.50 17.58
N ASN A 193 4.69 1.72 17.96
CA ASN A 193 5.31 1.77 19.29
C ASN A 193 6.57 2.66 19.36
N ASN A 194 7.14 3.05 18.21
CA ASN A 194 8.36 3.85 18.08
C ASN A 194 8.11 5.12 17.25
N LEU A 195 7.16 5.94 17.70
CA LEU A 195 6.68 7.11 16.94
C LEU A 195 7.79 8.09 16.56
N THR A 196 8.78 8.31 17.43
CA THR A 196 9.91 9.22 17.16
C THR A 196 10.68 8.79 15.91
N VAL A 197 10.99 7.50 15.78
CA VAL A 197 11.70 6.94 14.62
C VAL A 197 10.82 7.05 13.37
N ALA A 198 9.53 6.76 13.52
CA ALA A 198 8.57 6.78 12.42
C ALA A 198 8.41 8.19 11.82
N TYR A 199 8.14 9.21 12.66
CA TYR A 199 8.05 10.60 12.20
C TYR A 199 9.41 11.14 11.72
N PHE A 200 10.53 10.75 12.34
CA PHE A 200 11.85 11.11 11.83
C PHE A 200 12.06 10.63 10.40
N LYS A 201 11.82 9.33 10.12
CA LYS A 201 11.90 8.78 8.76
C LYS A 201 10.96 9.52 7.81
N LEU A 202 9.73 9.78 8.23
CA LEU A 202 8.75 10.52 7.43
C LEU A 202 9.27 11.89 7.01
N PHE A 203 9.65 12.74 7.97
CA PHE A 203 10.08 14.11 7.69
C PHE A 203 11.43 14.15 6.95
N VAL A 204 12.33 13.20 7.18
CA VAL A 204 13.56 13.05 6.38
C VAL A 204 13.22 12.76 4.92
N SER A 205 12.22 11.93 4.62
CA SER A 205 11.78 11.68 3.25
C SER A 205 11.27 12.95 2.57
N PHE A 206 10.46 13.78 3.25
CA PHE A 206 10.03 15.08 2.73
C PHE A 206 11.22 16.00 2.40
N LEU A 207 12.19 16.07 3.30
CA LEU A 207 13.38 16.90 3.16
C LEU A 207 14.23 16.47 1.95
N LEU A 208 14.58 15.19 1.89
CA LEU A 208 15.44 14.62 0.86
C LEU A 208 14.79 14.70 -0.51
N LEU A 209 13.48 14.43 -0.61
CA LEU A 209 12.75 14.56 -1.87
C LEU A 209 12.76 16.02 -2.35
N ALA A 210 12.46 16.97 -1.47
CA ALA A 210 12.46 18.39 -1.81
C ALA A 210 13.85 18.88 -2.25
N MET A 211 14.90 18.48 -1.52
CA MET A 211 16.29 18.75 -1.86
C MET A 211 16.69 18.17 -3.22
N GLY A 212 16.33 16.91 -3.48
CA GLY A 212 16.59 16.23 -4.75
C GLY A 212 15.93 16.94 -5.93
N LEU A 213 14.64 17.30 -5.80
CA LEU A 213 13.90 18.04 -6.83
C LEU A 213 14.54 19.39 -7.15
N ILE A 214 14.94 20.16 -6.12
CA ILE A 214 15.63 21.45 -6.29
C ILE A 214 17.00 21.26 -6.94
N GLY A 215 17.76 20.25 -6.50
CA GLY A 215 19.07 19.92 -7.03
C GLY A 215 19.01 19.61 -8.51
N VAL A 216 18.18 18.63 -8.92
CA VAL A 216 18.07 18.19 -10.32
C VAL A 216 17.64 19.33 -11.24
N GLN A 217 16.76 20.23 -10.78
CA GLN A 217 16.36 21.37 -11.59
C GLN A 217 17.50 22.37 -11.84
N LYS A 218 18.38 22.59 -10.85
CA LYS A 218 19.52 23.52 -10.96
C LYS A 218 20.65 23.00 -11.84
N ILE A 219 20.76 21.69 -12.01
CA ILE A 219 21.79 21.08 -12.86
C ILE A 219 21.49 21.38 -14.33
N LYS A 220 22.51 21.84 -15.08
CA LYS A 220 22.42 22.09 -16.53
C LYS A 220 22.87 20.86 -17.32
N ILE A 221 22.00 19.84 -17.40
CA ILE A 221 22.22 18.61 -18.16
C ILE A 221 21.03 18.31 -19.08
N HIS A 222 21.23 17.39 -20.02
CA HIS A 222 20.18 16.92 -20.94
C HIS A 222 18.95 16.41 -20.15
N PRO A 223 17.71 16.69 -20.60
CA PRO A 223 16.48 16.31 -19.89
C PRO A 223 16.38 14.82 -19.56
N PHE A 224 16.92 13.95 -20.41
CA PHE A 224 16.99 12.51 -20.16
C PHE A 224 17.71 12.19 -18.84
N TYR A 225 18.91 12.74 -18.63
CA TYR A 225 19.67 12.51 -17.39
C TYR A 225 19.01 13.13 -16.17
N LYS A 226 18.27 14.24 -16.32
CA LYS A 226 17.44 14.76 -15.23
C LYS A 226 16.35 13.76 -14.84
N GLY A 227 15.68 13.17 -15.82
CA GLY A 227 14.71 12.11 -15.59
C GLY A 227 15.33 10.91 -14.86
N ALA A 228 16.49 10.44 -15.32
CA ALA A 228 17.21 9.34 -14.66
C ALA A 228 17.58 9.66 -13.20
N LEU A 229 18.06 10.87 -12.91
CA LEU A 229 18.35 11.31 -11.54
C LEU A 229 17.10 11.39 -10.67
N LEU A 230 15.95 11.80 -11.22
CA LEU A 230 14.70 11.79 -10.49
C LEU A 230 14.22 10.38 -10.17
N VAL A 231 14.35 9.45 -11.12
CA VAL A 231 13.99 8.04 -10.90
C VAL A 231 14.89 7.44 -9.81
N LEU A 232 16.20 7.68 -9.89
CA LEU A 232 17.14 7.26 -8.85
C LEU A 232 16.81 7.90 -7.49
N GLY A 233 16.53 9.20 -7.46
CA GLY A 233 16.11 9.91 -6.25
C GLY A 233 14.83 9.34 -5.67
N ALA A 234 13.81 9.08 -6.50
CA ALA A 234 12.56 8.46 -6.10
C ALA A 234 12.79 7.07 -5.49
N PHE A 235 13.63 6.24 -6.12
CA PHE A 235 14.01 4.93 -5.59
C PHE A 235 14.66 5.04 -4.19
N LEU A 236 15.61 5.97 -4.02
CA LEU A 236 16.26 6.21 -2.72
C LEU A 236 15.25 6.64 -1.65
N ILE A 237 14.25 7.44 -2.01
CA ILE A 237 13.18 7.85 -1.09
C ILE A 237 12.27 6.67 -0.71
N CYS A 238 11.88 5.82 -1.67
CA CYS A 238 11.05 4.63 -1.42
C CYS A 238 11.70 3.62 -0.46
N VAL A 239 13.02 3.67 -0.34
CA VAL A 239 13.81 2.78 0.51
C VAL A 239 13.80 3.20 1.98
N ILE A 240 13.65 4.50 2.30
CA ILE A 240 13.74 5.03 3.67
C ILE A 240 12.78 4.33 4.66
N PRO A 241 11.51 4.05 4.28
CA PRO A 241 10.56 3.40 5.18
C PRO A 241 10.84 1.92 5.45
N ARG A 242 11.64 1.27 4.59
CA ARG A 242 11.92 -0.18 4.65
C ARG A 242 12.66 -0.55 5.93
N GLU A 243 12.44 -1.78 6.37
CA GLU A 243 13.12 -2.39 7.51
C GLU A 243 14.40 -3.09 7.08
N THR A 244 15.34 -3.29 8.00
CA THR A 244 16.55 -4.08 7.75
C THR A 244 16.23 -5.50 7.26
N SER A 245 15.12 -6.09 7.74
CA SER A 245 14.66 -7.40 7.27
C SER A 245 14.25 -7.41 5.80
N ASP A 246 13.66 -6.32 5.31
CA ASP A 246 13.31 -6.18 3.87
C ASP A 246 14.58 -6.19 3.00
N TRP A 247 15.69 -5.65 3.52
CA TRP A 247 16.98 -5.68 2.84
C TRP A 247 17.63 -7.05 2.84
N ASN A 248 17.47 -7.82 3.91
CA ASN A 248 17.93 -9.21 3.93
C ASN A 248 17.16 -10.04 2.90
N HIS A 249 15.86 -9.85 2.79
CA HIS A 249 15.07 -10.47 1.71
C HIS A 249 15.55 -10.06 0.31
N ALA A 250 15.80 -8.76 0.09
CA ALA A 250 16.33 -8.28 -1.19
C ALA A 250 17.70 -8.87 -1.51
N LYS A 251 18.56 -9.01 -0.50
CA LYS A 251 19.87 -9.66 -0.60
C LYS A 251 19.70 -11.12 -1.04
N GLU A 252 18.88 -11.90 -0.35
CA GLU A 252 18.67 -13.32 -0.70
C GLU A 252 18.04 -13.49 -2.08
N LEU A 253 17.12 -12.62 -2.51
CA LEU A 253 16.60 -12.65 -3.89
C LEU A 253 17.70 -12.44 -4.94
N VAL A 254 18.61 -11.49 -4.71
CA VAL A 254 19.69 -11.19 -5.66
C VAL A 254 20.66 -12.37 -5.79
N PHE A 255 20.96 -13.08 -4.69
CA PHE A 255 21.88 -14.22 -4.70
C PHE A 255 21.21 -15.55 -5.08
N TYR A 256 19.94 -15.75 -4.72
CA TYR A 256 19.19 -17.00 -4.90
C TYR A 256 17.81 -16.80 -5.55
N PRO A 257 17.74 -16.20 -6.76
CA PRO A 257 16.46 -15.82 -7.37
C PRO A 257 15.53 -17.00 -7.68
N GLN A 258 16.07 -18.19 -7.92
CA GLN A 258 15.28 -19.39 -8.21
C GLN A 258 14.52 -19.94 -6.99
N GLN A 259 14.97 -19.60 -5.77
CA GLN A 259 14.38 -20.10 -4.52
C GLN A 259 13.28 -19.17 -4.00
N MET A 260 13.43 -17.87 -4.23
CA MET A 260 12.59 -16.85 -3.59
C MET A 260 11.26 -16.61 -4.32
N GLY A 261 11.23 -16.72 -5.66
CA GLY A 261 10.02 -16.56 -6.47
C GLY A 261 9.23 -15.25 -6.26
N SER A 262 9.86 -14.24 -5.65
CA SER A 262 9.23 -13.02 -5.13
C SER A 262 9.75 -11.76 -5.81
N SER A 263 9.17 -10.60 -5.46
CA SER A 263 9.72 -9.29 -5.80
C SER A 263 10.95 -8.95 -4.95
N LEU A 264 11.65 -7.85 -5.28
CA LEU A 264 12.85 -7.39 -4.52
C LEU A 264 12.60 -7.29 -3.02
N PHE A 265 11.44 -6.77 -2.64
CA PHE A 265 11.03 -6.68 -1.25
C PHE A 265 9.92 -7.70 -0.96
N PRO A 266 9.77 -8.11 0.31
CA PRO A 266 8.67 -8.96 0.73
C PRO A 266 7.32 -8.25 0.53
N GLU A 267 6.24 -8.97 0.78
CA GLU A 267 4.86 -8.46 0.71
C GLU A 267 4.66 -7.15 1.48
N SER A 268 3.73 -6.34 1.00
CA SER A 268 3.39 -5.06 1.63
C SER A 268 2.87 -5.25 3.05
N GLN A 269 2.96 -4.18 3.83
CA GLN A 269 2.42 -4.15 5.20
C GLN A 269 0.91 -4.41 5.23
N ASP A 270 0.20 -3.99 4.19
CA ASP A 270 -1.24 -4.22 4.05
C ASP A 270 -1.59 -5.68 3.79
N ILE A 271 -0.86 -6.37 2.89
CA ILE A 271 -1.02 -7.81 2.67
C ILE A 271 -0.85 -8.52 4.01
N ALA A 272 0.25 -8.22 4.71
CA ALA A 272 0.61 -8.86 5.95
C ALA A 272 -0.46 -8.69 7.04
N LYS A 273 -0.95 -7.45 7.23
CA LYS A 273 -2.05 -7.14 8.16
C LYS A 273 -3.33 -7.90 7.77
N GLN A 274 -3.68 -7.95 6.48
CA GLN A 274 -4.90 -8.62 6.01
C GLN A 274 -4.87 -10.13 6.23
N LEU A 275 -3.78 -10.81 5.85
CA LEU A 275 -3.63 -12.24 6.08
C LEU A 275 -3.75 -12.59 7.57
N SER A 276 -3.16 -11.78 8.45
CA SER A 276 -3.28 -11.96 9.92
C SER A 276 -4.68 -11.75 10.48
N ASN A 277 -5.51 -10.96 9.78
CA ASN A 277 -6.90 -10.73 10.18
C ASN A 277 -7.81 -11.89 9.79
N LEU A 278 -7.62 -12.41 8.58
CA LEU A 278 -8.51 -13.40 7.97
C LEU A 278 -8.26 -14.83 8.43
N VAL A 279 -7.10 -15.13 9.04
CA VAL A 279 -6.69 -16.49 9.42
C VAL A 279 -7.58 -17.14 10.49
N LEU A 280 -8.20 -16.36 11.38
CA LEU A 280 -9.10 -16.86 12.45
C LEU A 280 -10.50 -16.26 12.43
N GLU A 281 -10.83 -15.42 11.45
CA GLU A 281 -12.19 -14.89 11.35
C GLU A 281 -13.14 -16.05 11.08
N PHE A 282 -14.25 -16.21 11.79
CA PHE A 282 -15.31 -17.17 11.44
C PHE A 282 -16.65 -16.47 11.62
N GLU A 283 -17.55 -16.57 10.63
CA GLU A 283 -18.92 -16.01 10.69
C GLU A 283 -19.01 -14.53 11.13
N GLY A 284 -18.03 -13.69 10.72
CA GLY A 284 -18.02 -12.26 11.06
C GLY A 284 -17.72 -11.95 12.53
N LYS A 285 -17.32 -12.96 13.34
CA LYS A 285 -16.73 -12.76 14.66
C LYS A 285 -15.21 -12.77 14.51
N GLN A 286 -14.57 -11.67 14.89
CA GLN A 286 -13.12 -11.67 15.10
C GLN A 286 -12.82 -12.48 16.36
N ASP A 287 -12.43 -13.74 16.20
CA ASP A 287 -11.80 -14.46 17.30
C ASP A 287 -10.39 -13.88 17.48
N THR A 288 -10.19 -13.17 18.59
CA THR A 288 -8.95 -12.46 18.88
C THR A 288 -8.04 -13.25 19.83
N GLY A 289 -8.50 -14.40 20.33
CA GLY A 289 -7.79 -15.16 21.35
C GLY A 289 -7.50 -16.59 20.93
N LEU A 290 -6.22 -16.94 20.87
CA LEU A 290 -5.81 -18.34 20.92
C LEU A 290 -5.85 -18.83 22.37
N LYS A 291 -6.32 -20.05 22.57
CA LYS A 291 -6.19 -20.75 23.86
C LYS A 291 -4.77 -21.26 24.04
N THR A 292 -4.41 -21.56 25.28
CA THR A 292 -3.11 -22.14 25.62
C THR A 292 -2.83 -23.40 24.79
N GLY A 293 -1.71 -23.40 24.07
CA GLY A 293 -1.28 -24.52 23.22
C GLY A 293 -1.71 -24.43 21.76
N GLU A 294 -2.61 -23.53 21.41
CA GLU A 294 -3.04 -23.30 20.03
C GLU A 294 -2.00 -22.50 19.23
N LYS A 295 -1.88 -22.83 17.93
CA LYS A 295 -0.84 -22.26 17.04
C LYS A 295 -1.42 -21.73 15.73
N ILE A 296 -0.77 -20.71 15.18
CA ILE A 296 -0.89 -20.34 13.76
C ILE A 296 0.36 -20.80 13.03
N LEU A 297 0.16 -21.46 11.89
CA LEU A 297 1.25 -21.86 11.00
C LEU A 297 1.39 -20.85 9.87
N GLU A 298 2.59 -20.34 9.66
CA GLU A 298 2.96 -19.51 8.54
C GLU A 298 3.90 -20.30 7.61
N LEU A 299 3.52 -20.43 6.34
CA LEU A 299 4.30 -21.10 5.30
C LEU A 299 4.95 -20.06 4.38
N GLY A 300 6.28 -20.11 4.27
CA GLY A 300 7.04 -19.08 3.58
C GLY A 300 7.01 -17.79 4.37
N ALA A 301 7.56 -17.79 5.58
CA ALA A 301 7.56 -16.61 6.44
C ALA A 301 8.49 -15.49 5.92
N GLY A 302 9.43 -15.83 5.04
CA GLY A 302 10.42 -14.93 4.47
C GLY A 302 11.17 -14.17 5.56
N SER A 303 11.25 -12.85 5.42
CA SER A 303 11.88 -11.98 6.42
C SER A 303 10.95 -11.56 7.57
N GLY A 304 9.74 -12.13 7.62
CA GLY A 304 8.78 -11.98 8.71
C GLY A 304 7.84 -10.80 8.61
N ASN A 305 7.39 -10.46 7.40
CA ASN A 305 6.45 -9.35 7.20
C ASN A 305 5.04 -9.70 7.64
N VAL A 306 4.51 -10.88 7.29
CA VAL A 306 3.31 -11.46 7.90
C VAL A 306 3.55 -11.83 9.37
N THR A 307 4.66 -12.52 9.67
CA THR A 307 5.01 -12.98 11.03
C THR A 307 4.82 -11.92 12.10
N LYS A 308 5.26 -10.67 11.88
CA LYS A 308 5.12 -9.62 12.92
C LYS A 308 3.69 -9.31 13.32
N TYR A 309 2.73 -9.37 12.38
CA TYR A 309 1.32 -9.13 12.69
C TYR A 309 0.72 -10.34 13.41
N LEU A 310 1.09 -11.55 13.00
CA LEU A 310 0.71 -12.78 13.71
C LEU A 310 1.24 -12.76 15.15
N VAL A 311 2.52 -12.43 15.34
CA VAL A 311 3.17 -12.32 16.66
C VAL A 311 2.52 -11.23 17.51
N GLN A 312 2.23 -10.05 16.94
CA GLN A 312 1.55 -8.98 17.67
C GLN A 312 0.16 -9.43 18.14
N LYS A 313 -0.58 -10.17 17.31
CA LYS A 313 -1.96 -10.57 17.59
C LYS A 313 -2.05 -11.78 18.51
N PHE A 314 -1.16 -12.75 18.35
CA PHE A 314 -1.27 -14.07 18.97
C PHE A 314 -0.15 -14.38 19.98
N GLY A 315 0.93 -13.59 19.99
CA GLY A 315 2.15 -13.86 20.76
C GLY A 315 3.12 -14.77 20.02
N ALA A 316 4.43 -14.53 20.18
CA ALA A 316 5.49 -15.22 19.44
C ALA A 316 5.46 -16.74 19.64
N GLN A 317 5.22 -17.17 20.87
CA GLN A 317 5.12 -18.57 21.23
C GLN A 317 3.98 -19.30 20.53
N ASN A 318 2.95 -18.60 20.03
CA ASN A 318 1.79 -19.19 19.37
C ASN A 318 1.89 -19.16 17.84
N VAL A 319 3.02 -18.73 17.28
CA VAL A 319 3.25 -18.69 15.85
C VAL A 319 4.37 -19.68 15.51
N ILE A 320 4.16 -20.47 14.46
CA ILE A 320 5.17 -21.33 13.86
C ILE A 320 5.45 -20.75 12.48
N ALA A 321 6.68 -20.32 12.25
CA ALA A 321 7.14 -19.80 10.97
C ALA A 321 7.99 -20.86 10.28
N LEU A 322 7.54 -21.34 9.13
CA LEU A 322 8.31 -22.22 8.26
C LEU A 322 8.90 -21.41 7.11
N GLU A 323 10.21 -21.50 6.93
CA GLU A 323 10.94 -20.81 5.88
C GLU A 323 12.03 -21.72 5.29
N TYR A 324 12.23 -21.64 3.98
CA TYR A 324 13.21 -22.44 3.26
C TYR A 324 14.62 -21.86 3.40
N ASP A 325 14.76 -20.54 3.30
CA ASP A 325 16.06 -19.87 3.34
C ASP A 325 16.60 -19.77 4.77
N LYS A 326 17.83 -20.26 4.96
CA LYS A 326 18.52 -20.30 6.25
C LYS A 326 18.81 -18.91 6.82
N GLU A 327 19.20 -17.96 5.98
CA GLU A 327 19.52 -16.60 6.42
C GLU A 327 18.24 -15.87 6.86
N LEU A 328 17.12 -16.06 6.13
CA LEU A 328 15.82 -15.55 6.52
C LEU A 328 15.31 -16.20 7.82
N CYS A 329 15.53 -17.50 8.01
CA CYS A 329 15.30 -18.16 9.30
C CYS A 329 16.08 -17.49 10.45
N ASN A 330 17.35 -17.13 10.23
CA ASN A 330 18.14 -16.40 11.23
C ASN A 330 17.59 -14.99 11.49
N VAL A 331 17.11 -14.30 10.45
CA VAL A 331 16.40 -13.00 10.60
C VAL A 331 15.17 -13.17 11.49
N LEU A 332 14.33 -14.18 11.25
CA LEU A 332 13.13 -14.46 12.04
C LEU A 332 13.46 -14.73 13.51
N ARG A 333 14.45 -15.60 13.79
CA ARG A 333 14.88 -15.92 15.16
C ARG A 333 15.38 -14.69 15.92
N ASN A 334 16.14 -13.82 15.26
CA ASN A 334 16.66 -12.60 15.85
C ASN A 334 15.56 -11.55 16.08
N LYS A 335 14.60 -11.43 15.15
CA LYS A 335 13.55 -10.42 15.18
C LYS A 335 12.43 -10.76 16.15
N PHE A 336 12.13 -12.04 16.35
CA PHE A 336 11.02 -12.51 17.18
C PHE A 336 11.48 -13.56 18.21
N PRO A 337 12.06 -13.12 19.35
CA PRO A 337 12.40 -14.03 20.44
C PRO A 337 11.17 -14.83 20.91
N GLY A 338 11.32 -16.15 20.99
CA GLY A 338 10.23 -17.06 21.38
C GLY A 338 9.36 -17.58 20.22
N LEU A 339 9.62 -17.15 18.99
CA LEU A 339 8.99 -17.70 17.78
C LEU A 339 9.55 -19.10 17.47
N THR A 340 8.68 -20.05 17.15
CA THR A 340 9.11 -21.34 16.61
C THR A 340 9.45 -21.18 15.12
N VAL A 341 10.74 -21.21 14.78
CA VAL A 341 11.22 -21.08 13.39
C VAL A 341 11.74 -22.41 12.89
N ILE A 342 11.09 -22.95 11.86
CA ILE A 342 11.41 -24.22 11.21
C ILE A 342 12.04 -23.95 9.85
N GLU A 343 13.29 -24.37 9.67
CA GLU A 343 14.00 -24.31 8.40
C GLU A 343 13.65 -25.54 7.55
N GLY A 344 13.10 -25.36 6.35
CA GLY A 344 12.85 -26.46 5.43
C GLY A 344 11.83 -26.17 4.33
N ASP A 345 11.62 -27.18 3.48
CA ASP A 345 10.68 -27.12 2.36
C ASP A 345 9.22 -27.21 2.85
N ALA A 346 8.42 -26.21 2.48
CA ALA A 346 7.00 -26.15 2.81
C ALA A 346 6.21 -27.31 2.22
N CYS A 347 6.66 -27.96 1.14
CA CYS A 347 6.01 -29.17 0.61
C CYS A 347 6.00 -30.30 1.65
N ASN A 348 6.99 -30.34 2.55
CA ASN A 348 7.15 -31.38 3.58
C ASN A 348 6.77 -30.89 4.99
N PHE A 349 5.95 -29.83 5.10
CA PHE A 349 5.72 -29.15 6.37
C PHE A 349 5.18 -30.05 7.49
N ILE A 350 4.35 -31.05 7.18
CA ILE A 350 3.82 -31.99 8.19
C ILE A 350 4.96 -32.80 8.84
N GLU A 351 5.90 -33.30 8.04
CA GLU A 351 7.05 -34.06 8.57
C GLU A 351 7.98 -33.17 9.39
N LEU A 352 8.19 -31.94 8.93
CA LEU A 352 8.99 -30.95 9.65
C LEU A 352 8.35 -30.59 10.99
N LEU A 353 7.02 -30.40 11.03
CA LEU A 353 6.29 -30.17 12.27
C LEU A 353 6.43 -31.35 13.23
N LYS A 354 6.26 -32.60 12.77
CA LYS A 354 6.41 -33.80 13.62
C LYS A 354 7.80 -33.94 14.25
N LYS A 355 8.84 -33.37 13.64
CA LYS A 355 10.20 -33.37 14.18
C LYS A 355 10.44 -32.28 15.22
N GLN A 356 9.60 -31.24 15.25
CA GLN A 356 9.84 -30.02 16.04
C GLN A 356 8.78 -29.80 17.13
N ILE A 357 7.56 -30.30 16.94
CA ILE A 357 6.44 -30.12 17.85
C ILE A 357 5.67 -31.43 18.05
N ASP A 358 5.02 -31.55 19.19
CA ASP A 358 4.23 -32.75 19.53
C ASP A 358 3.03 -32.92 18.58
N GLU A 359 2.62 -34.17 18.33
CA GLU A 359 1.45 -34.46 17.50
C GLU A 359 0.17 -33.79 18.04
N THR A 360 0.08 -33.62 19.37
CA THR A 360 -1.01 -32.89 20.03
C THR A 360 -1.02 -31.42 19.62
N GLN A 361 0.14 -30.78 19.46
CA GLN A 361 0.26 -29.38 19.02
C GLN A 361 -0.07 -29.22 17.54
N ILE A 362 0.25 -30.21 16.69
CA ILE A 362 -0.16 -30.22 15.27
C ILE A 362 -1.70 -30.17 15.18
N LYS A 363 -2.40 -30.93 16.03
CA LYS A 363 -3.87 -30.91 16.13
C LYS A 363 -4.44 -29.62 16.73
N GLN A 364 -3.59 -28.76 17.30
CA GLN A 364 -3.95 -27.44 17.82
C GLN A 364 -3.56 -26.28 16.90
N ILE A 365 -3.13 -26.54 15.66
CA ILE A 365 -3.05 -25.49 14.65
C ILE A 365 -4.47 -25.01 14.35
N LYS A 366 -4.72 -23.70 14.47
CA LYS A 366 -6.04 -23.06 14.28
C LYS A 366 -6.19 -22.29 12.98
N GLY A 367 -5.09 -22.09 12.26
CA GLY A 367 -5.11 -21.50 10.93
C GLY A 367 -3.74 -21.55 10.28
N ILE A 368 -3.74 -21.48 8.95
CA ILE A 368 -2.54 -21.47 8.13
C ILE A 368 -2.54 -20.17 7.30
N VAL A 369 -1.43 -19.46 7.29
CA VAL A 369 -1.16 -18.37 6.35
C VAL A 369 -0.03 -18.78 5.43
N SER A 370 -0.13 -18.49 4.13
CA SER A 370 0.95 -18.72 3.18
C SER A 370 1.25 -17.48 2.35
N THR A 371 2.53 -17.22 2.15
CA THR A 371 3.04 -16.27 1.16
C THR A 371 3.89 -16.95 0.08
N LEU A 372 3.83 -18.29 0.01
CA LEU A 372 4.65 -19.08 -0.90
C LEU A 372 4.46 -18.65 -2.37
N PRO A 373 5.56 -18.52 -3.13
CA PRO A 373 5.52 -18.15 -4.54
C PRO A 373 5.10 -19.35 -5.42
N LEU A 374 3.81 -19.72 -5.39
CA LEU A 374 3.32 -20.94 -6.07
C LEU A 374 3.67 -21.04 -7.56
N SER A 375 3.94 -19.90 -8.24
CA SER A 375 4.34 -19.87 -9.65
C SER A 375 5.70 -20.51 -9.96
N ILE A 376 6.56 -20.72 -8.97
CA ILE A 376 7.87 -21.38 -9.16
C ILE A 376 7.85 -22.88 -8.81
N PHE A 377 6.73 -23.39 -8.29
CA PHE A 377 6.62 -24.78 -7.86
C PHE A 377 6.39 -25.68 -9.08
N SER A 378 7.02 -26.86 -9.09
CA SER A 378 6.69 -27.92 -10.02
C SER A 378 5.29 -28.48 -9.74
N GLN A 379 4.72 -29.21 -10.70
CA GLN A 379 3.43 -29.87 -10.49
C GLN A 379 3.47 -30.86 -9.32
N GLU A 380 4.57 -31.59 -9.16
CA GLU A 380 4.79 -32.53 -8.05
C GLU A 380 4.84 -31.80 -6.71
N GLN A 381 5.55 -30.67 -6.63
CA GLN A 381 5.61 -29.84 -5.42
C GLN A 381 4.24 -29.29 -5.04
N LEU A 382 3.48 -28.77 -6.01
CA LEU A 382 2.11 -28.30 -5.76
C LEU A 382 1.19 -29.43 -5.30
N GLN A 383 1.29 -30.61 -5.90
CA GLN A 383 0.51 -31.79 -5.50
C GLN A 383 0.80 -32.20 -4.06
N GLU A 384 2.07 -32.27 -3.67
CA GLU A 384 2.45 -32.67 -2.30
C GLU A 384 2.07 -31.59 -1.28
N LEU A 385 2.30 -30.30 -1.58
CA LEU A 385 1.85 -29.18 -0.75
C LEU A 385 0.34 -29.24 -0.52
N ASN A 386 -0.43 -29.43 -1.58
CA ASN A 386 -1.89 -29.43 -1.54
C ASN A 386 -2.45 -30.63 -0.77
N LYS A 387 -1.88 -31.82 -0.95
CA LYS A 387 -2.19 -33.01 -0.14
C LYS A 387 -1.95 -32.76 1.35
N ASN A 388 -0.83 -32.14 1.70
CA ASN A 388 -0.50 -31.82 3.09
C ASN A 388 -1.43 -30.72 3.66
N LEU A 389 -1.73 -29.67 2.90
CA LEU A 389 -2.70 -28.64 3.26
C LEU A 389 -4.09 -29.25 3.50
N ALA A 390 -4.60 -30.05 2.56
CA ALA A 390 -5.90 -30.70 2.65
C ALA A 390 -6.03 -31.57 3.91
N THR A 391 -4.95 -32.26 4.28
CA THR A 391 -4.90 -33.08 5.49
C THR A 391 -5.11 -32.24 6.74
N VAL A 392 -4.32 -31.18 6.93
CA VAL A 392 -4.37 -30.35 8.14
C VAL A 392 -5.64 -29.51 8.21
N ILE A 393 -6.10 -28.95 7.07
CA ILE A 393 -7.34 -28.17 6.99
C ILE A 393 -8.54 -29.00 7.47
N LYS A 394 -8.67 -30.23 6.97
CA LYS A 394 -9.79 -31.13 7.32
C LYS A 394 -9.69 -31.64 8.76
N GLN A 395 -8.50 -32.09 9.17
CA GLN A 395 -8.31 -32.64 10.53
C GLN A 395 -8.59 -31.61 11.62
N ASN A 396 -8.15 -30.37 11.42
CA ASN A 396 -8.24 -29.34 12.44
C ASN A 396 -9.46 -28.42 12.27
N LYS A 397 -10.19 -28.52 11.14
CA LYS A 397 -11.32 -27.65 10.77
C LYS A 397 -10.94 -26.17 10.77
N ILE A 398 -9.88 -25.85 10.05
CA ILE A 398 -9.26 -24.52 10.06
C ILE A 398 -9.36 -23.80 8.72
N ARG A 399 -9.03 -22.51 8.73
CA ARG A 399 -8.82 -21.73 7.51
C ARG A 399 -7.37 -21.80 7.05
N PHE A 400 -7.22 -21.86 5.73
CA PHE A 400 -5.98 -21.61 5.03
C PHE A 400 -6.13 -20.33 4.22
N VAL A 401 -5.23 -19.36 4.44
CA VAL A 401 -5.26 -18.05 3.80
C VAL A 401 -3.99 -17.84 2.99
N GLU A 402 -4.14 -17.46 1.74
CA GLU A 402 -3.04 -17.09 0.85
C GLU A 402 -3.43 -15.86 0.03
N TYR A 403 -2.46 -15.19 -0.59
CA TYR A 403 -2.74 -14.11 -1.53
C TYR A 403 -2.13 -14.41 -2.89
N ARG A 404 -2.74 -13.84 -3.94
CA ARG A 404 -2.17 -13.83 -5.29
C ARG A 404 -2.47 -12.51 -5.98
N PHE A 405 -1.52 -12.05 -6.79
CA PHE A 405 -1.75 -10.88 -7.63
C PHE A 405 -2.72 -11.22 -8.77
N LEU A 406 -3.75 -10.39 -8.97
CA LEU A 406 -4.79 -10.66 -9.97
C LEU A 406 -4.22 -10.78 -11.39
N LEU A 407 -3.16 -10.03 -11.71
CA LEU A 407 -2.51 -10.05 -13.02
C LEU A 407 -1.87 -11.41 -13.34
N PHE A 408 -1.56 -12.23 -12.33
CA PHE A 408 -0.89 -13.52 -12.47
C PHE A 408 -1.81 -14.72 -12.18
N LEU A 409 -3.10 -14.49 -11.96
CA LEU A 409 -4.09 -15.56 -11.80
C LEU A 409 -4.38 -16.22 -13.15
N ARG A 410 -3.67 -17.32 -13.43
CA ARG A 410 -3.91 -18.14 -14.63
C ARG A 410 -4.90 -19.26 -14.38
N GLU A 411 -4.81 -19.90 -13.23
CA GLU A 411 -5.60 -21.10 -12.90
C GLU A 411 -6.17 -21.03 -11.49
N LYS A 412 -7.30 -21.72 -11.27
CA LYS A 412 -7.88 -21.90 -9.95
C LYS A 412 -6.98 -22.85 -9.16
N HIS A 413 -6.61 -22.47 -7.94
CA HIS A 413 -5.88 -23.36 -7.04
C HIS A 413 -6.87 -24.29 -6.37
N ILE A 414 -6.67 -25.60 -6.56
CA ILE A 414 -7.50 -26.65 -5.97
C ILE A 414 -6.62 -27.35 -4.94
N ILE A 415 -6.97 -27.20 -3.66
CA ILE A 415 -6.22 -27.79 -2.54
C ILE A 415 -6.46 -29.31 -2.46
N GLY A 416 -7.67 -29.78 -2.78
CA GLY A 416 -7.99 -31.20 -2.82
C GLY A 416 -9.40 -31.49 -2.33
N ASP A 417 -9.79 -32.76 -2.40
CA ASP A 417 -11.15 -33.19 -2.08
C ASP A 417 -11.50 -32.89 -0.61
N GLY A 418 -12.67 -32.28 -0.42
CA GLY A 418 -13.18 -31.90 0.91
C GLY A 418 -12.71 -30.53 1.40
N VAL A 419 -11.98 -29.75 0.58
CA VAL A 419 -11.59 -28.36 0.87
C VAL A 419 -12.09 -27.44 -0.23
N GLU A 420 -12.77 -26.36 0.13
CA GLU A 420 -13.35 -25.39 -0.80
C GLU A 420 -12.87 -23.96 -0.52
N GLU A 421 -12.83 -23.15 -1.57
CA GLU A 421 -12.61 -21.71 -1.47
C GLU A 421 -13.86 -21.04 -0.89
N ILE A 422 -13.72 -20.34 0.23
CA ILE A 422 -14.77 -19.48 0.79
C ILE A 422 -14.88 -18.24 -0.08
N GLN A 423 -16.00 -18.11 -0.79
CA GLN A 423 -16.32 -16.91 -1.56
C GLN A 423 -16.96 -15.84 -0.66
N ASP A 424 -16.14 -15.18 0.16
CA ASP A 424 -16.53 -13.95 0.83
C ASP A 424 -16.12 -12.75 -0.03
N THR A 425 -17.07 -12.00 -0.57
CA THR A 425 -16.75 -10.83 -1.39
C THR A 425 -16.20 -9.65 -0.59
N LYS A 426 -16.21 -9.71 0.75
CA LYS A 426 -15.72 -8.64 1.62
C LYS A 426 -14.24 -8.86 1.96
N ASN A 427 -13.44 -7.80 1.89
CA ASN A 427 -12.02 -7.76 2.32
C ASN A 427 -11.05 -8.69 1.56
N GLN A 428 -11.49 -9.39 0.51
CA GLN A 428 -10.62 -10.28 -0.25
C GLN A 428 -9.82 -9.58 -1.36
N ILE A 429 -10.12 -8.33 -1.74
CA ILE A 429 -9.42 -7.64 -2.83
C ILE A 429 -8.91 -6.28 -2.34
N PHE A 430 -7.66 -5.95 -2.68
CA PHE A 430 -7.00 -4.68 -2.35
C PHE A 430 -5.87 -4.38 -3.34
N VAL A 431 -5.13 -3.27 -3.17
CA VAL A 431 -4.01 -2.88 -4.06
C VAL A 431 -2.68 -2.91 -3.35
N SER A 432 -1.92 -3.98 -3.53
CA SER A 432 -0.56 -4.07 -2.97
C SER A 432 0.40 -3.07 -3.61
N SER A 433 1.23 -2.45 -2.78
CA SER A 433 2.31 -1.50 -3.16
C SER A 433 1.85 -0.46 -4.19
N ALA A 434 0.65 0.08 -3.99
CA ALA A 434 0.03 1.12 -4.82
C ALA A 434 -0.40 0.73 -6.25
N ILE A 435 0.01 -0.42 -6.77
CA ILE A 435 -0.14 -0.71 -8.20
C ILE A 435 -0.76 -2.09 -8.46
N LEU A 436 -0.47 -3.09 -7.63
CA LEU A 436 -0.81 -4.48 -7.95
C LEU A 436 -2.12 -4.89 -7.27
N PRO A 437 -3.22 -5.02 -8.02
CA PRO A 437 -4.45 -5.51 -7.44
C PRO A 437 -4.24 -6.96 -7.02
N THR A 438 -4.58 -7.24 -5.77
CA THR A 438 -4.26 -8.48 -5.07
C THR A 438 -5.55 -9.08 -4.54
N LYS A 439 -5.71 -10.39 -4.69
CA LYS A 439 -6.80 -11.14 -4.07
C LYS A 439 -6.26 -12.08 -2.99
N VAL A 440 -6.90 -12.07 -1.83
CA VAL A 440 -6.73 -13.07 -0.78
C VAL A 440 -7.75 -14.18 -0.99
N PHE A 441 -7.25 -15.41 -0.97
CA PHE A 441 -8.01 -16.63 -1.05
C PHE A 441 -8.08 -17.26 0.33
N ILE A 442 -9.27 -17.73 0.69
CA ILE A 442 -9.52 -18.40 1.96
C ILE A 442 -10.08 -19.77 1.61
N PHE A 443 -9.48 -20.82 2.15
CA PHE A 443 -9.91 -22.20 1.98
C PHE A 443 -10.27 -22.80 3.34
N ALA A 444 -11.32 -23.62 3.36
CA ALA A 444 -11.73 -24.36 4.55
C ALA A 444 -12.37 -25.70 4.17
N ALA A 445 -12.55 -26.57 5.15
CA ALA A 445 -13.25 -27.85 4.94
C ALA A 445 -14.75 -27.62 4.64
N ILE A 446 -15.34 -28.46 3.78
CA ILE A 446 -16.73 -28.32 3.29
C ILE A 446 -17.77 -28.30 4.44
N ASP A 447 -17.49 -28.97 5.55
CA ASP A 447 -18.36 -28.99 6.72
C ASP A 447 -18.27 -27.71 7.57
N VAL A 448 -17.32 -26.82 7.27
CA VAL A 448 -17.12 -25.51 7.91
C VAL A 448 -17.59 -24.36 7.01
N THR A 449 -17.79 -24.60 5.71
CA THR A 449 -18.22 -23.57 4.74
C THR A 449 -19.74 -23.42 4.62
N LYS A 450 -20.52 -24.38 5.14
CA LYS A 450 -21.99 -24.35 5.24
C LYS A 450 -22.41 -23.95 6.64
#